data_AF-A0A2M7BLB9-F1
#
_entry.id   AF-A0A2M7BLB9-F1
#
_cell.length_a   1.000
_cell.length_b   1.000
_cell.length_c   1.000
_cell.angle_alpha   90.00
_cell.angle_beta   90.00
_cell.angle_gamma   90.00
#
_symmetry.space_group_name_H-M   'P 1'
#
loop_
_entity.id
_entity.type
_entity.pdbx_description
1 polymer ?
#
loop_
_entity_poly.entity_id
_entity_poly.type
_entity_poly.pdbx_seq_one_letter_code
_entity_poly.pdbx_strand_id
1 'polypeptide(L)'
;MEHAEIVHRCFRCGYCKFPSDYVDFNCPSYKAFGWDTYSPGGRMWLIRAWLNDEIKTSPHFAEILYSCVACDNCKNQCVFPKFRDFLPDIFQEAKAELVNDGRIPPKVRDYFKAIAISGNPYKLPQSERGKWAEGTGLQPYTNQEYLFYAGCVGSYDEVGQKMARSVGKLLADAEVSAGILGSEEACDGNEVKILGEMGLFTKLAEENIGQFKAKGVKQIITLDPHALNVFKKEYPKLGGIFRVFHYTEILAGLIKNKKIVLNDYPVKITYHDPCYLGRHNQIYGPPREILKAIPGVELVEMRRNALNAFCCGGGGGNFFTDILGAGEDSAGRVRV
;
A
#
# COMPACT_ATOMS: atom_id res chain seq x y z
N MET A 1 -23.83 1.27 -1.90
CA MET A 1 -22.86 1.01 -0.80
C MET A 1 -23.36 -0.13 0.07
N GLU A 2 -22.51 -1.09 0.40
CA GLU A 2 -22.82 -2.27 1.22
C GLU A 2 -23.10 -1.86 2.68
N HIS A 3 -22.31 -0.92 3.20
CA HIS A 3 -22.35 -0.52 4.60
C HIS A 3 -23.15 0.78 4.85
N ALA A 4 -24.03 1.18 3.93
CA ALA A 4 -24.83 2.41 4.03
C ALA A 4 -25.60 2.50 5.36
N GLU A 5 -26.26 1.42 5.75
CA GLU A 5 -27.12 1.35 6.94
C GLU A 5 -26.38 1.40 8.27
N ILE A 6 -25.04 1.36 8.28
CA ILE A 6 -24.25 1.42 9.51
C ILE A 6 -23.40 2.69 9.63
N VAL A 7 -23.41 3.57 8.63
CA VAL A 7 -22.69 4.85 8.65
C VAL A 7 -23.09 5.70 9.87
N HIS A 8 -24.38 5.68 10.23
CA HIS A 8 -24.93 6.42 11.37
C HIS A 8 -24.35 6.01 12.74
N ARG A 9 -23.65 4.86 12.82
CA ARG A 9 -23.00 4.39 14.06
C ARG A 9 -21.75 5.21 14.41
N CYS A 10 -21.28 6.08 13.51
CA CYS A 10 -20.18 7.00 13.82
C CYS A 10 -20.66 8.20 14.67
N PHE A 11 -20.36 8.17 15.97
CA PHE A 11 -20.70 9.26 16.91
C PHE A 11 -19.75 10.47 16.87
N ARG A 12 -18.81 10.55 15.89
CA ARG A 12 -17.86 11.67 15.70
C ARG A 12 -17.10 12.10 16.97
N CYS A 13 -16.76 11.15 17.83
CA CYS A 13 -16.01 11.38 19.07
C CYS A 13 -14.59 11.95 18.88
N GLY A 14 -14.04 11.90 17.67
CA GLY A 14 -12.74 12.50 17.32
C GLY A 14 -11.51 11.62 17.55
N TYR A 15 -11.61 10.51 18.29
CA TYR A 15 -10.47 9.61 18.58
C TYR A 15 -9.68 9.16 17.35
N CYS A 16 -10.38 8.91 16.24
CA CYS A 16 -9.77 8.53 14.96
C CYS A 16 -8.77 9.54 14.36
N LYS A 17 -8.68 10.76 14.91
CA LYS A 17 -7.73 11.80 14.51
C LYS A 17 -6.40 11.72 15.23
N PHE A 18 -6.33 11.06 16.37
CA PHE A 18 -5.22 11.14 17.32
C PHE A 18 -4.46 9.81 17.41
N PRO A 19 -3.18 9.83 17.85
CA PRO A 19 -2.49 8.65 18.37
C PRO A 19 -3.01 8.30 19.77
N SER A 20 -2.63 7.12 20.27
CA SER A 20 -3.08 6.62 21.58
C SER A 20 -2.70 7.52 22.77
N ASP A 21 -1.68 8.36 22.62
CA ASP A 21 -1.17 9.30 23.63
C ASP A 21 -1.62 10.75 23.41
N TYR A 22 -2.48 11.01 22.42
CA TYR A 22 -3.17 12.30 22.19
C TYR A 22 -2.29 13.54 21.95
N VAL A 23 -0.99 13.39 21.71
CA VAL A 23 -0.07 14.54 21.60
C VAL A 23 0.04 15.19 20.22
N ASP A 24 -0.43 14.55 19.16
CA ASP A 24 -0.36 15.07 17.77
C ASP A 24 -1.57 14.54 16.98
N PHE A 25 -1.69 14.92 15.72
CA PHE A 25 -2.62 14.28 14.79
C PHE A 25 -2.00 13.03 14.15
N ASN A 26 -2.84 12.05 13.88
CA ASN A 26 -2.48 10.77 13.27
C ASN A 26 -3.22 10.49 11.95
N CYS A 27 -4.16 11.35 11.56
CA CYS A 27 -4.72 11.35 10.21
C CYS A 27 -3.93 12.35 9.33
N PRO A 28 -3.21 11.88 8.29
CA PRO A 28 -2.38 12.77 7.46
C PRO A 28 -3.20 13.81 6.71
N SER A 29 -4.41 13.45 6.26
CA SER A 29 -5.31 14.39 5.62
C SER A 29 -5.79 15.48 6.58
N TYR A 30 -6.19 15.12 7.79
CA TYR A 30 -6.57 16.12 8.79
C TYR A 30 -5.40 17.03 9.15
N LYS A 31 -4.18 16.48 9.28
CA LYS A 31 -2.96 17.26 9.54
C LYS A 31 -2.65 18.24 8.40
N ALA A 32 -2.88 17.85 7.15
CA ALA A 32 -2.64 18.70 5.99
C ALA A 32 -3.64 19.86 5.86
N PHE A 33 -4.92 19.60 6.11
CA PHE A 33 -5.98 20.59 5.82
C PHE A 33 -6.54 21.31 7.05
N GLY A 34 -6.43 20.75 8.26
CA GLY A 34 -6.91 21.34 9.51
C GLY A 34 -8.44 21.33 9.72
N TRP A 35 -9.23 21.06 8.68
CA TRP A 35 -10.70 21.04 8.74
C TRP A 35 -11.24 19.64 9.07
N ASP A 36 -12.29 19.57 9.90
CA ASP A 36 -12.86 18.29 10.36
C ASP A 36 -13.40 17.43 9.20
N THR A 37 -13.85 18.05 8.11
CA THR A 37 -14.28 17.36 6.88
C THR A 37 -13.20 16.43 6.34
N TYR A 38 -11.91 16.75 6.53
CA TYR A 38 -10.75 15.95 6.14
C TYR A 38 -10.30 14.95 7.21
N SER A 39 -11.03 14.83 8.31
CA SER A 39 -10.83 13.82 9.34
C SER A 39 -11.67 12.56 9.02
N PRO A 40 -11.37 11.39 9.64
CA PRO A 40 -12.18 10.20 9.41
C PRO A 40 -13.63 10.39 9.90
N GLY A 41 -13.81 10.95 11.11
CA GLY A 41 -15.13 11.26 11.65
C GLY A 41 -15.93 12.26 10.80
N GLY A 42 -15.30 13.32 10.29
CA GLY A 42 -15.98 14.26 9.39
C GLY A 42 -16.37 13.62 8.06
N ARG A 43 -15.50 12.78 7.45
CA ARG A 43 -15.87 12.00 6.26
C ARG A 43 -17.07 11.10 6.47
N MET A 44 -17.15 10.41 7.61
CA MET A 44 -18.32 9.58 7.93
C MET A 44 -19.62 10.39 7.93
N TRP A 45 -19.58 11.61 8.47
CA TRP A 45 -20.74 12.49 8.50
C TRP A 45 -21.10 13.06 7.13
N LEU A 46 -20.10 13.40 6.31
CA LEU A 46 -20.35 13.82 4.93
C LEU A 46 -20.95 12.67 4.11
N ILE A 47 -20.46 11.44 4.28
CA ILE A 47 -21.03 10.24 3.64
C ILE A 47 -22.47 10.02 4.11
N ARG A 48 -22.76 10.16 5.41
CA ARG A 48 -24.13 10.07 5.94
C ARG A 48 -25.05 11.11 5.32
N ALA A 49 -24.65 12.38 5.33
CA ALA A 49 -25.42 13.47 4.76
C ALA A 49 -25.65 13.25 3.25
N TRP A 50 -24.66 12.72 2.56
CA TRP A 50 -24.76 12.38 1.14
C TRP A 50 -25.75 11.25 0.87
N LEU A 51 -25.68 10.15 1.65
CA LEU A 51 -26.60 9.03 1.57
C LEU A 51 -28.06 9.41 1.92
N ASN A 52 -28.24 10.44 2.74
CA ASN A 52 -29.54 10.98 3.13
C ASN A 52 -30.05 12.10 2.20
N ASP A 53 -29.38 12.34 1.06
CA ASP A 53 -29.71 13.43 0.12
C ASP A 53 -29.62 14.86 0.69
N GLU A 54 -29.02 15.04 1.89
CA GLU A 54 -28.83 16.34 2.56
C GLU A 54 -27.75 17.19 1.85
N ILE A 55 -26.78 16.54 1.20
CA ILE A 55 -25.78 17.19 0.34
C ILE A 55 -25.72 16.52 -1.03
N LYS A 56 -25.38 17.30 -2.07
CA LYS A 56 -25.21 16.78 -3.43
C LYS A 56 -23.75 16.51 -3.74
N THR A 57 -23.50 15.55 -4.64
CA THR A 57 -22.16 15.25 -5.14
C THR A 57 -21.54 16.48 -5.79
N SER A 58 -20.38 16.89 -5.30
CA SER A 58 -19.63 18.04 -5.81
C SER A 58 -18.14 17.71 -5.98
N PRO A 59 -17.39 18.43 -6.83
CA PRO A 59 -15.94 18.25 -6.96
C PRO A 59 -15.22 18.34 -5.60
N HIS A 60 -15.60 19.29 -4.76
CA HIS A 60 -14.99 19.48 -3.45
C HIS A 60 -15.28 18.30 -2.49
N PHE A 61 -16.50 17.77 -2.49
CA PHE A 61 -16.84 16.57 -1.71
C PHE A 61 -16.00 15.37 -2.17
N ALA A 62 -15.84 15.18 -3.48
CA ALA A 62 -14.98 14.13 -4.01
C ALA A 62 -13.53 14.30 -3.55
N GLU A 63 -12.95 15.50 -3.65
CA GLU A 63 -11.59 15.79 -3.14
C GLU A 63 -11.43 15.43 -1.65
N ILE A 64 -12.42 15.75 -0.82
CA ILE A 64 -12.42 15.38 0.61
C ILE A 64 -12.40 13.86 0.78
N LEU A 65 -13.20 13.10 0.03
CA LEU A 65 -13.18 11.64 0.12
C LEU A 65 -11.86 11.05 -0.38
N TYR A 66 -11.34 11.55 -1.50
CA TYR A 66 -10.10 11.07 -2.11
C TYR A 66 -8.82 11.45 -1.35
N SER A 67 -8.86 12.43 -0.47
CA SER A 67 -7.75 12.71 0.45
C SER A 67 -7.54 11.63 1.54
N CYS A 68 -8.45 10.66 1.67
CA CYS A 68 -8.21 9.49 2.52
C CYS A 68 -7.20 8.52 1.88
N VAL A 69 -6.05 8.35 2.52
CA VAL A 69 -4.93 7.49 2.08
C VAL A 69 -5.02 6.02 2.52
N ALA A 70 -6.19 5.58 3.01
CA ALA A 70 -6.49 4.19 3.37
C ALA A 70 -5.48 3.50 4.31
N CYS A 71 -4.92 4.25 5.27
CA CYS A 71 -3.86 3.74 6.13
C CYS A 71 -4.33 2.95 7.36
N ASP A 72 -5.64 2.71 7.55
CA ASP A 72 -6.24 2.02 8.70
C ASP A 72 -5.99 2.62 10.09
N ASN A 73 -5.45 3.85 10.18
CA ASN A 73 -5.31 4.49 11.48
C ASN A 73 -6.66 4.71 12.18
N CYS A 74 -7.69 5.14 11.44
CA CYS A 74 -9.02 5.37 11.99
C CYS A 74 -9.63 4.10 12.59
N LYS A 75 -9.41 2.95 11.95
CA LYS A 75 -9.82 1.63 12.44
C LYS A 75 -9.11 1.28 13.74
N ASN A 76 -7.79 1.47 13.79
CA ASN A 76 -7.01 1.12 14.98
C ASN A 76 -7.32 1.99 16.20
N GLN A 77 -7.60 3.28 15.99
CA GLN A 77 -7.89 4.23 17.07
C GLN A 77 -9.39 4.30 17.42
N CYS A 78 -10.25 3.60 16.68
CA CYS A 78 -11.67 3.59 16.96
C CYS A 78 -11.97 2.76 18.22
N VAL A 79 -12.58 3.40 19.21
CA VAL A 79 -12.98 2.78 20.49
C VAL A 79 -14.20 1.86 20.38
N PHE A 80 -14.82 1.75 19.20
CA PHE A 80 -16.01 0.93 18.97
C PHE A 80 -15.64 -0.38 18.26
N PRO A 81 -15.39 -1.49 18.98
CA PRO A 81 -14.85 -2.72 18.41
C PRO A 81 -15.77 -3.38 17.38
N LYS A 82 -17.10 -3.24 17.53
CA LYS A 82 -18.10 -3.78 16.59
C LYS A 82 -18.32 -2.92 15.33
N PHE A 83 -17.58 -1.82 15.19
CA PHE A 83 -17.75 -0.86 14.11
C PHE A 83 -16.45 -0.51 13.39
N ARG A 84 -15.32 -0.50 14.13
CA ARG A 84 -14.02 -0.03 13.65
C ARG A 84 -13.57 -0.63 12.31
N ASP A 85 -13.91 -1.88 12.06
CA ASP A 85 -13.47 -2.61 10.88
C ASP A 85 -14.14 -2.12 9.60
N PHE A 86 -15.35 -1.55 9.69
CA PHE A 86 -16.10 -1.02 8.55
C PHE A 86 -15.68 0.39 8.15
N LEU A 87 -14.92 1.11 8.97
CA LEU A 87 -14.52 2.50 8.68
C LEU A 87 -13.76 2.62 7.34
N PRO A 88 -12.69 1.83 7.08
CA PRO A 88 -11.99 1.89 5.80
C PRO A 88 -12.87 1.42 4.63
N ASP A 89 -13.69 0.40 4.83
CA ASP A 89 -14.58 -0.17 3.80
C ASP A 89 -15.61 0.87 3.34
N ILE A 90 -16.26 1.57 4.27
CA ILE A 90 -17.20 2.66 3.97
C ILE A 90 -16.52 3.77 3.15
N PHE A 91 -15.28 4.13 3.45
CA PHE A 91 -14.55 5.12 2.68
C PHE A 91 -14.22 4.64 1.26
N GLN A 92 -13.85 3.37 1.10
CA GLN A 92 -13.61 2.78 -0.22
C GLN A 92 -14.90 2.70 -1.03
N GLU A 93 -16.00 2.24 -0.43
CA GLU A 93 -17.32 2.16 -1.06
C GLU A 93 -17.84 3.52 -1.50
N ALA A 94 -17.70 4.55 -0.66
CA ALA A 94 -18.07 5.90 -1.04
C ALA A 94 -17.28 6.40 -2.26
N LYS A 95 -15.98 6.09 -2.35
CA LYS A 95 -15.19 6.38 -3.55
C LYS A 95 -15.67 5.57 -4.76
N ALA A 96 -16.06 4.31 -4.58
CA ALA A 96 -16.57 3.48 -5.66
C ALA A 96 -17.90 4.04 -6.23
N GLU A 97 -18.79 4.52 -5.38
CA GLU A 97 -19.99 5.21 -5.84
C GLU A 97 -19.67 6.52 -6.59
N LEU A 98 -18.67 7.30 -6.13
CA LEU A 98 -18.21 8.47 -6.89
C LEU A 98 -17.64 8.10 -8.26
N VAL A 99 -17.01 6.93 -8.40
CA VAL A 99 -16.56 6.39 -9.68
C VAL A 99 -17.77 6.07 -10.56
N ASN A 100 -18.77 5.36 -10.02
CA ASN A 100 -20.01 5.01 -10.75
C ASN A 100 -20.75 6.26 -11.25
N ASP A 101 -20.77 7.33 -10.45
CA ASP A 101 -21.36 8.62 -10.80
C ASP A 101 -20.52 9.45 -11.80
N GLY A 102 -19.31 8.99 -12.15
CA GLY A 102 -18.36 9.72 -12.99
C GLY A 102 -17.79 10.99 -12.33
N ARG A 103 -17.89 11.12 -11.00
CA ARG A 103 -17.47 12.30 -10.22
C ARG A 103 -16.11 12.06 -9.57
N ILE A 104 -15.13 11.76 -10.41
CA ILE A 104 -13.77 11.41 -10.02
C ILE A 104 -12.87 12.65 -10.12
N PRO A 105 -12.04 12.96 -9.10
CA PRO A 105 -11.06 14.03 -9.22
C PRO A 105 -10.13 13.82 -10.45
N PRO A 106 -9.81 14.87 -11.22
CA PRO A 106 -9.08 14.72 -12.48
C PRO A 106 -7.80 13.89 -12.39
N LYS A 107 -6.98 14.11 -11.35
CA LYS A 107 -5.73 13.36 -11.14
C LYS A 107 -5.96 11.87 -10.87
N VAL A 108 -7.05 11.51 -10.19
CA VAL A 108 -7.44 10.11 -9.94
C VAL A 108 -7.92 9.46 -11.23
N ARG A 109 -8.75 10.15 -12.00
CA ARG A 109 -9.19 9.68 -13.33
C ARG A 109 -7.99 9.43 -14.24
N ASP A 110 -7.01 10.34 -14.24
CA ASP A 110 -5.83 10.22 -15.10
C ASP A 110 -4.91 9.06 -14.63
N TYR A 111 -4.88 8.77 -13.33
CA TYR A 111 -4.26 7.56 -12.79
C TYR A 111 -4.93 6.29 -13.31
N PHE A 112 -6.28 6.19 -13.25
CA PHE A 112 -7.00 5.03 -13.81
C PHE A 112 -6.74 4.85 -15.29
N LYS A 113 -6.73 5.93 -16.08
CA LYS A 113 -6.40 5.89 -17.50
C LYS A 113 -4.99 5.38 -17.75
N ALA A 114 -4.01 5.83 -16.96
CA ALA A 114 -2.63 5.36 -17.10
C ALA A 114 -2.53 3.83 -16.88
N ILE A 115 -3.18 3.31 -15.83
CA ILE A 115 -3.23 1.87 -15.59
C ILE A 115 -3.96 1.13 -16.71
N ALA A 116 -5.13 1.60 -17.13
CA ALA A 116 -5.94 0.93 -18.14
C ALA A 116 -5.29 0.89 -19.53
N ILE A 117 -4.51 1.91 -19.90
CA ILE A 117 -3.88 2.04 -21.22
C ILE A 117 -2.46 1.44 -21.21
N SER A 118 -1.66 1.78 -20.20
CA SER A 118 -0.22 1.43 -20.16
C SER A 118 0.10 0.27 -19.24
N GLY A 119 -0.86 -0.25 -18.45
CA GLY A 119 -0.63 -1.30 -17.45
C GLY A 119 0.19 -0.85 -16.24
N ASN A 120 0.53 0.44 -16.15
CA ASN A 120 1.32 1.02 -15.07
C ASN A 120 1.07 2.54 -14.94
N PRO A 121 1.28 3.12 -13.75
CA PRO A 121 0.95 4.53 -13.50
C PRO A 121 1.99 5.51 -14.06
N TYR A 122 3.18 5.04 -14.46
CA TYR A 122 4.26 5.85 -15.03
C TYR A 122 4.09 6.10 -16.53
N LYS A 123 3.14 5.42 -17.19
CA LYS A 123 2.91 5.46 -18.64
C LYS A 123 4.13 5.02 -19.45
N LEU A 124 4.98 4.19 -18.85
CA LEU A 124 6.18 3.66 -19.49
C LEU A 124 5.87 2.34 -20.23
N PRO A 125 6.69 1.95 -21.23
CA PRO A 125 6.42 0.75 -22.00
C PRO A 125 6.56 -0.53 -21.17
N GLN A 126 5.64 -1.46 -21.37
CA GLN A 126 5.61 -2.75 -20.67
C GLN A 126 6.88 -3.59 -20.90
N SER A 127 7.54 -3.44 -22.04
CA SER A 127 8.82 -4.10 -22.35
C SER A 127 9.97 -3.65 -21.43
N GLU A 128 9.86 -2.50 -20.78
CA GLU A 128 10.90 -1.98 -19.88
C GLU A 128 10.76 -2.49 -18.44
N ARG A 129 9.63 -3.09 -18.09
CA ARG A 129 9.29 -3.45 -16.71
C ARG A 129 10.31 -4.39 -16.05
N GLY A 130 10.92 -5.28 -16.82
CA GLY A 130 11.92 -6.23 -16.33
C GLY A 130 13.37 -5.71 -16.32
N LYS A 131 13.65 -4.53 -16.90
CA LYS A 131 15.03 -4.04 -17.10
C LYS A 131 15.79 -3.86 -15.79
N TRP A 132 15.10 -3.54 -14.70
CA TRP A 132 15.72 -3.41 -13.39
C TRP A 132 16.48 -4.68 -12.97
N ALA A 133 16.10 -5.88 -13.43
CA ALA A 133 16.71 -7.13 -13.00
C ALA A 133 18.05 -7.46 -13.70
N GLU A 134 18.44 -6.72 -14.74
CA GLU A 134 19.66 -6.98 -15.50
C GLU A 134 20.91 -6.99 -14.61
N GLY A 135 21.66 -8.09 -14.59
CA GLY A 135 22.85 -8.23 -13.75
C GLY A 135 22.59 -8.49 -12.26
N THR A 136 21.34 -8.74 -11.85
CA THR A 136 21.03 -9.20 -10.48
C THR A 136 21.22 -10.70 -10.30
N GLY A 137 21.23 -11.48 -11.38
CA GLY A 137 21.29 -12.95 -11.38
C GLY A 137 19.92 -13.63 -11.41
N LEU A 138 18.83 -12.90 -11.12
CA LEU A 138 17.47 -13.43 -11.23
C LEU A 138 17.12 -13.76 -12.68
N GLN A 139 16.41 -14.87 -12.86
CA GLN A 139 15.98 -15.38 -14.17
C GLN A 139 14.48 -15.19 -14.36
N PRO A 140 13.97 -15.26 -15.61
CA PRO A 140 12.55 -15.37 -15.87
C PRO A 140 11.92 -16.55 -15.10
N TYR A 141 10.73 -16.32 -14.54
CA TYR A 141 10.00 -17.32 -13.80
C TYR A 141 9.49 -18.43 -14.72
N THR A 142 9.88 -19.67 -14.42
CA THR A 142 9.47 -20.89 -15.12
C THR A 142 8.94 -21.92 -14.14
N ASN A 143 9.72 -22.28 -13.11
CA ASN A 143 9.39 -23.30 -12.12
C ASN A 143 10.07 -23.10 -10.76
N GLN A 144 10.60 -21.90 -10.51
CA GLN A 144 11.26 -21.55 -9.25
C GLN A 144 10.28 -21.64 -8.07
N GLU A 145 10.82 -21.79 -6.86
CA GLU A 145 9.99 -21.89 -5.65
C GLU A 145 9.17 -20.62 -5.40
N TYR A 146 9.77 -19.47 -5.68
CA TYR A 146 9.17 -18.15 -5.48
C TYR A 146 9.07 -17.36 -6.77
N LEU A 147 7.93 -16.71 -6.98
CA LEU A 147 7.84 -15.55 -7.86
C LEU A 147 8.30 -14.32 -7.06
N PHE A 148 9.33 -13.62 -7.52
CA PHE A 148 9.65 -12.28 -7.03
C PHE A 148 8.86 -11.24 -7.84
N TYR A 149 7.87 -10.62 -7.18
CA TYR A 149 7.00 -9.58 -7.73
C TYR A 149 7.52 -8.20 -7.34
N ALA A 150 8.03 -7.45 -8.32
CA ALA A 150 8.66 -6.15 -8.11
C ALA A 150 7.61 -5.01 -8.04
N GLY A 151 6.51 -5.15 -8.77
CA GLY A 151 5.45 -4.16 -8.85
C GLY A 151 5.86 -2.91 -9.63
N CYS A 152 4.93 -1.96 -9.76
CA CYS A 152 5.13 -0.75 -10.58
C CYS A 152 6.29 0.12 -10.09
N VAL A 153 6.39 0.36 -8.77
CA VAL A 153 7.46 1.20 -8.21
C VAL A 153 8.83 0.54 -8.38
N GLY A 154 8.96 -0.75 -8.03
CA GLY A 154 10.20 -1.50 -8.21
C GLY A 154 10.65 -1.59 -9.66
N SER A 155 9.71 -1.50 -10.61
CA SER A 155 9.99 -1.63 -12.04
C SER A 155 10.34 -0.31 -12.74
N TYR A 156 9.80 0.82 -12.28
CA TYR A 156 9.82 2.07 -13.06
C TYR A 156 10.32 3.31 -12.30
N ASP A 157 10.25 3.34 -10.96
CA ASP A 157 10.79 4.47 -10.19
C ASP A 157 12.30 4.29 -10.00
N GLU A 158 13.10 5.35 -10.16
CA GLU A 158 14.56 5.24 -10.06
C GLU A 158 15.06 4.73 -8.69
N VAL A 159 14.41 5.13 -7.59
CA VAL A 159 14.73 4.65 -6.24
C VAL A 159 14.14 3.25 -6.06
N GLY A 160 12.92 3.04 -6.55
CA GLY A 160 12.26 1.73 -6.63
C GLY A 160 13.12 0.65 -7.28
N GLN A 161 13.71 0.95 -8.44
CA GLN A 161 14.59 0.04 -9.17
C GLN A 161 15.86 -0.29 -8.39
N LYS A 162 16.45 0.69 -7.68
CA LYS A 162 17.60 0.41 -6.79
C LYS A 162 17.21 -0.56 -5.68
N MET A 163 16.05 -0.37 -5.04
CA MET A 163 15.54 -1.28 -4.02
C MET A 163 15.29 -2.69 -4.58
N ALA A 164 14.58 -2.79 -5.71
CA ALA A 164 14.31 -4.07 -6.38
C ALA A 164 15.60 -4.80 -6.75
N ARG A 165 16.60 -4.08 -7.29
CA ARG A 165 17.92 -4.61 -7.61
C ARG A 165 18.65 -5.13 -6.39
N SER A 166 18.69 -4.36 -5.30
CA SER A 166 19.36 -4.76 -4.06
C SER A 166 18.73 -6.03 -3.48
N VAL A 167 17.41 -6.08 -3.38
CA VAL A 167 16.70 -7.27 -2.89
C VAL A 167 16.91 -8.46 -3.83
N GLY A 168 16.74 -8.25 -5.15
CA GLY A 168 16.91 -9.31 -6.13
C GLY A 168 18.32 -9.91 -6.14
N LYS A 169 19.35 -9.07 -6.00
CA LYS A 169 20.74 -9.52 -5.86
C LYS A 169 20.95 -10.32 -4.57
N LEU A 170 20.41 -9.87 -3.44
CA LEU A 170 20.51 -10.62 -2.18
C LEU A 170 19.83 -11.99 -2.27
N LEU A 171 18.68 -12.09 -2.95
CA LEU A 171 18.00 -13.36 -3.17
C LEU A 171 18.83 -14.29 -4.06
N ALA A 172 19.41 -13.77 -5.14
CA ALA A 172 20.26 -14.55 -6.05
C ALA A 172 21.56 -15.00 -5.38
N ASP A 173 22.27 -14.10 -4.70
CA ASP A 173 23.53 -14.38 -4.00
C ASP A 173 23.31 -15.40 -2.85
N ALA A 174 22.13 -15.42 -2.22
CA ALA A 174 21.73 -16.39 -1.20
C ALA A 174 21.13 -17.69 -1.76
N GLU A 175 21.19 -17.88 -3.09
CA GLU A 175 20.68 -19.04 -3.82
C GLU A 175 19.20 -19.34 -3.54
N VAL A 176 18.38 -18.30 -3.32
CA VAL A 176 16.94 -18.45 -3.23
C VAL A 176 16.41 -18.81 -4.62
N SER A 177 15.63 -19.89 -4.72
CA SER A 177 14.94 -20.28 -5.94
C SER A 177 13.82 -19.28 -6.25
N ALA A 178 14.17 -18.14 -6.85
CA ALA A 178 13.28 -17.06 -7.20
C ALA A 178 13.41 -16.67 -8.67
N GLY A 179 12.27 -16.46 -9.34
CA GLY A 179 12.20 -15.94 -10.71
C GLY A 179 11.31 -14.71 -10.82
N ILE A 180 11.44 -13.95 -11.90
CA ILE A 180 10.63 -12.74 -12.16
C ILE A 180 9.74 -12.90 -13.39
N LEU A 181 8.63 -12.20 -13.44
CA LEU A 181 7.79 -12.15 -14.65
C LEU A 181 8.31 -11.18 -15.72
N GLY A 182 9.20 -10.25 -15.35
CA GLY A 182 9.78 -9.28 -16.28
C GLY A 182 8.70 -8.45 -16.98
N SER A 183 8.75 -8.41 -18.32
CA SER A 183 7.73 -7.73 -19.14
C SER A 183 6.35 -8.36 -19.10
N GLU A 184 6.19 -9.56 -18.54
CA GLU A 184 4.87 -10.16 -18.36
C GLU A 184 4.18 -9.73 -17.05
N GLU A 185 4.88 -9.06 -16.12
CA GLU A 185 4.30 -8.65 -14.84
C GLU A 185 3.29 -7.51 -15.04
N ALA A 186 2.06 -7.60 -14.54
CA ALA A 186 1.09 -6.50 -14.57
C ALA A 186 0.94 -5.83 -13.19
N CYS A 187 0.19 -4.73 -13.10
CA CYS A 187 -0.09 -4.04 -11.83
C CYS A 187 -0.96 -4.92 -10.92
N ASP A 188 -0.66 -4.92 -9.62
CA ASP A 188 -1.36 -5.70 -8.58
C ASP A 188 -2.80 -5.22 -8.33
N GLY A 189 -3.07 -3.94 -8.59
CA GLY A 189 -4.40 -3.35 -8.50
C GLY A 189 -4.81 -2.81 -7.13
N ASN A 190 -3.95 -2.84 -6.09
CA ASN A 190 -4.30 -2.36 -4.75
C ASN A 190 -4.84 -0.92 -4.78
N GLU A 191 -4.10 0.02 -5.36
CA GLU A 191 -4.52 1.42 -5.39
C GLU A 191 -5.77 1.63 -6.25
N VAL A 192 -5.96 0.85 -7.31
CA VAL A 192 -7.16 0.91 -8.15
C VAL A 192 -8.41 0.59 -7.33
N LYS A 193 -8.37 -0.50 -6.55
CA LYS A 193 -9.45 -0.86 -5.63
C LYS A 193 -9.68 0.20 -4.57
N ILE A 194 -8.62 0.68 -3.93
CA ILE A 194 -8.71 1.67 -2.83
C ILE A 194 -9.27 3.02 -3.30
N LEU A 195 -9.03 3.38 -4.55
CA LEU A 195 -9.60 4.56 -5.20
C LEU A 195 -11.03 4.34 -5.73
N GLY A 196 -11.55 3.12 -5.65
CA GLY A 196 -12.95 2.80 -5.94
C GLY A 196 -13.25 2.29 -7.36
N GLU A 197 -12.25 2.13 -8.22
CA GLU A 197 -12.48 1.64 -9.60
C GLU A 197 -12.54 0.10 -9.63
N MET A 198 -13.68 -0.43 -9.21
CA MET A 198 -13.85 -1.87 -8.98
C MET A 198 -13.79 -2.69 -10.27
N GLY A 199 -14.26 -2.15 -11.40
CA GLY A 199 -14.22 -2.84 -12.69
C GLY A 199 -12.78 -3.07 -13.17
N LEU A 200 -11.94 -2.04 -13.12
CA LEU A 200 -10.52 -2.16 -13.47
C LEU A 200 -9.77 -3.07 -12.49
N PHE A 201 -10.08 -3.00 -11.20
CA PHE A 201 -9.49 -3.89 -10.20
C PHE A 201 -9.77 -5.36 -10.51
N THR A 202 -11.04 -5.73 -10.73
CA THR A 202 -11.43 -7.12 -11.02
C THR A 202 -10.71 -7.63 -12.26
N LYS A 203 -10.66 -6.84 -13.34
CA LYS A 203 -9.93 -7.19 -14.56
C LYS A 203 -8.45 -7.49 -14.28
N LEU A 204 -7.75 -6.58 -13.60
CA LEU A 204 -6.32 -6.74 -13.27
C LEU A 204 -6.08 -7.97 -12.40
N ALA A 205 -6.93 -8.19 -11.41
CA ALA A 205 -6.81 -9.31 -10.49
C ALA A 205 -7.04 -10.65 -11.22
N GLU A 206 -8.08 -10.77 -12.04
CA GLU A 206 -8.37 -11.98 -12.82
C GLU A 206 -7.24 -12.31 -13.81
N GLU A 207 -6.71 -11.30 -14.52
CA GLU A 207 -5.56 -11.46 -15.42
C GLU A 207 -4.32 -11.97 -14.67
N ASN A 208 -3.96 -11.33 -13.55
CA ASN A 208 -2.83 -11.77 -12.73
C ASN A 208 -3.04 -13.18 -12.15
N ILE A 209 -4.22 -13.47 -11.61
CA ILE A 209 -4.55 -14.80 -11.05
C ILE A 209 -4.44 -15.87 -12.14
N GLY A 210 -4.99 -15.61 -13.32
CA GLY A 210 -4.92 -16.50 -14.47
C GLY A 210 -3.48 -16.79 -14.88
N GLN A 211 -2.66 -15.74 -15.02
CA GLN A 211 -1.24 -15.86 -15.34
C GLN A 211 -0.47 -16.65 -14.28
N PHE A 212 -0.65 -16.32 -13.00
CA PHE A 212 0.05 -16.96 -11.90
C PHE A 212 -0.30 -18.46 -11.82
N LYS A 213 -1.58 -18.81 -11.99
CA LYS A 213 -2.03 -20.21 -12.06
C LYS A 213 -1.45 -20.93 -13.28
N ALA A 214 -1.48 -20.31 -14.46
CA ALA A 214 -0.95 -20.89 -15.69
C ALA A 214 0.56 -21.18 -15.59
N LYS A 215 1.31 -20.33 -14.89
CA LYS A 215 2.74 -20.54 -14.62
C LYS A 215 3.01 -21.41 -13.38
N GLY A 216 1.97 -21.90 -12.70
CA GLY A 216 2.13 -22.75 -11.51
C GLY A 216 2.72 -22.04 -10.29
N VAL A 217 2.55 -20.72 -10.18
CA VAL A 217 3.00 -19.92 -9.03
C VAL A 217 2.28 -20.37 -7.77
N LYS A 218 3.05 -20.68 -6.72
CA LYS A 218 2.53 -21.06 -5.40
C LYS A 218 2.94 -20.08 -4.31
N GLN A 219 4.20 -19.61 -4.36
CA GLN A 219 4.75 -18.67 -3.40
C GLN A 219 5.21 -17.40 -4.09
N ILE A 220 4.93 -16.26 -3.47
CA ILE A 220 5.25 -14.93 -4.00
C ILE A 220 6.06 -14.18 -2.94
N ILE A 221 7.19 -13.62 -3.34
CA ILE A 221 7.95 -12.62 -2.57
C ILE A 221 7.64 -11.28 -3.21
N THR A 222 7.21 -10.29 -2.45
CA THR A 222 6.97 -8.93 -2.96
C THR A 222 7.81 -7.88 -2.25
N LEU A 223 8.23 -6.88 -3.04
CA LEU A 223 8.89 -5.67 -2.56
C LEU A 223 7.91 -4.71 -1.86
N ASP A 224 6.63 -4.76 -2.22
CA ASP A 224 5.65 -3.74 -1.87
C ASP A 224 4.60 -4.27 -0.87
N PRO A 225 4.42 -3.62 0.29
CA PRO A 225 3.38 -4.01 1.23
C PRO A 225 1.94 -3.82 0.71
N HIS A 226 1.70 -3.01 -0.33
CA HIS A 226 0.38 -2.88 -0.96
C HIS A 226 0.07 -4.11 -1.82
N ALA A 227 1.01 -4.55 -2.66
CA ALA A 227 0.93 -5.83 -3.37
C ALA A 227 0.75 -7.01 -2.40
N LEU A 228 1.48 -7.03 -1.28
CA LEU A 228 1.29 -8.02 -0.22
C LEU A 228 -0.17 -8.06 0.27
N ASN A 229 -0.75 -6.90 0.55
CA ASN A 229 -2.12 -6.79 1.05
C ASN A 229 -3.15 -7.29 0.04
N VAL A 230 -3.06 -6.86 -1.22
CA VAL A 230 -4.05 -7.23 -2.23
C VAL A 230 -3.98 -8.72 -2.56
N PHE A 231 -2.77 -9.29 -2.67
CA PHE A 231 -2.60 -10.72 -2.92
C PHE A 231 -3.06 -11.58 -1.74
N LYS A 232 -2.92 -11.12 -0.49
CA LYS A 232 -3.34 -11.88 0.70
C LYS A 232 -4.82 -11.76 1.03
N LYS A 233 -5.45 -10.61 0.75
CA LYS A 233 -6.81 -10.31 1.23
C LYS A 233 -7.86 -10.23 0.14
N GLU A 234 -7.48 -9.79 -1.06
CA GLU A 234 -8.44 -9.51 -2.13
C GLU A 234 -8.44 -10.59 -3.20
N TYR A 235 -7.26 -11.04 -3.65
CA TYR A 235 -7.14 -12.10 -4.65
C TYR A 235 -7.81 -13.42 -4.22
N PRO A 236 -7.78 -13.84 -2.94
CA PRO A 236 -8.49 -15.04 -2.50
C PRO A 236 -10.01 -14.96 -2.71
N LYS A 237 -10.61 -13.76 -2.66
CA LYS A 237 -12.04 -13.56 -2.94
C LYS A 237 -12.39 -13.84 -4.41
N LEU A 238 -11.40 -13.80 -5.29
CA LEU A 238 -11.49 -14.13 -6.72
C LEU A 238 -10.85 -15.49 -7.06
N GLY A 239 -10.60 -16.33 -6.04
CA GLY A 239 -10.01 -17.67 -6.20
C GLY A 239 -8.50 -17.69 -6.47
N GLY A 240 -7.80 -16.57 -6.28
CA GLY A 240 -6.34 -16.45 -6.34
C GLY A 240 -5.69 -16.68 -4.98
N ILE A 241 -5.40 -17.94 -4.65
CA ILE A 241 -4.82 -18.32 -3.35
C ILE A 241 -3.32 -18.60 -3.54
N PHE A 242 -2.48 -17.74 -2.96
CA PHE A 242 -1.02 -17.85 -3.00
C PHE A 242 -0.43 -17.64 -1.61
N ARG A 243 0.74 -18.22 -1.36
CA ARG A 243 1.50 -17.93 -0.14
C ARG A 243 2.39 -16.71 -0.40
N VAL A 244 2.05 -15.58 0.18
CA VAL A 244 2.69 -14.29 -0.14
C VAL A 244 3.49 -13.80 1.06
N PHE A 245 4.72 -13.39 0.78
CA PHE A 245 5.67 -12.85 1.76
C PHE A 245 6.14 -11.47 1.33
N HIS A 246 6.30 -10.58 2.29
CA HIS A 246 7.12 -9.40 2.09
C HIS A 246 8.60 -9.81 2.07
N TYR A 247 9.42 -9.15 1.25
CA TYR A 247 10.84 -9.49 1.14
C TYR A 247 11.58 -9.49 2.49
N THR A 248 11.17 -8.65 3.45
CA THR A 248 11.78 -8.62 4.79
C THR A 248 11.58 -9.92 5.57
N GLU A 249 10.46 -10.61 5.38
CA GLU A 249 10.21 -11.91 6.03
C GLU A 249 11.22 -12.96 5.53
N ILE A 250 11.53 -12.93 4.24
CA ILE A 250 12.51 -13.82 3.61
C ILE A 250 13.92 -13.47 4.06
N LEU A 251 14.32 -12.20 3.97
CA LEU A 251 15.67 -11.76 4.33
C LEU A 251 15.98 -11.98 5.82
N ALA A 252 15.03 -11.72 6.72
CA ALA A 252 15.19 -12.00 8.15
C ALA A 252 15.50 -13.50 8.40
N GLY A 253 14.79 -14.38 7.69
CA GLY A 253 15.04 -15.82 7.74
C GLY A 253 16.43 -16.21 7.19
N LEU A 254 16.84 -15.63 6.07
CA LEU A 254 18.16 -15.89 5.46
C LEU A 254 19.31 -15.44 6.36
N ILE A 255 19.20 -14.25 6.96
CA ILE A 255 20.19 -13.71 7.91
C ILE A 255 20.28 -14.59 9.15
N LYS A 256 19.14 -14.96 9.74
CA LYS A 256 19.09 -15.86 10.91
C LYS A 256 19.76 -17.20 10.63
N ASN A 257 19.60 -17.72 9.42
CA ASN A 257 20.21 -18.97 8.97
C ASN A 257 21.63 -18.80 8.42
N LYS A 258 22.26 -17.62 8.58
CA LYS A 258 23.63 -17.31 8.11
C LYS A 258 23.85 -17.50 6.60
N LYS A 259 22.79 -17.44 5.79
CA LYS A 259 22.88 -17.46 4.33
C LYS A 259 23.27 -16.10 3.75
N ILE A 260 23.00 -15.03 4.48
CA ILE A 260 23.46 -13.67 4.15
C ILE A 260 24.41 -13.24 5.26
N VAL A 261 25.63 -12.85 4.87
CA VAL A 261 26.62 -12.28 5.77
C VAL A 261 26.58 -10.76 5.65
N LEU A 262 26.37 -10.08 6.76
CA LEU A 262 26.24 -8.63 6.82
C LEU A 262 27.60 -8.01 7.18
N ASN A 263 27.94 -6.94 6.48
CA ASN A 263 29.11 -6.13 6.80
C ASN A 263 28.81 -5.16 7.94
N ASP A 264 29.85 -4.74 8.65
CA ASP A 264 29.75 -3.68 9.64
C ASP A 264 29.33 -2.35 9.00
N TYR A 265 28.39 -1.66 9.64
CA TYR A 265 27.86 -0.38 9.18
C TYR A 265 27.49 0.47 10.41
N PRO A 266 28.47 1.20 10.99
CA PRO A 266 28.28 1.93 12.24
C PRO A 266 27.43 3.18 12.01
N VAL A 267 26.13 3.07 12.27
CA VAL A 267 25.16 4.15 12.05
C VAL A 267 24.00 4.06 13.02
N LYS A 268 23.42 5.20 13.33
CA LYS A 268 22.17 5.30 14.08
C LYS A 268 21.00 5.40 13.11
N ILE A 269 20.07 4.44 13.16
CA ILE A 269 18.93 4.35 12.24
C ILE A 269 17.63 4.35 13.02
N THR A 270 16.58 4.91 12.43
CA THR A 270 15.19 4.69 12.86
C THR A 270 14.39 4.01 11.76
N TYR A 271 13.33 3.29 12.14
CA TYR A 271 12.46 2.60 11.20
C TYR A 271 11.06 3.23 11.20
N HIS A 272 10.56 3.54 10.01
CA HIS A 272 9.21 4.03 9.80
C HIS A 272 8.31 2.88 9.37
N ASP A 273 7.39 2.44 10.24
CA ASP A 273 6.49 1.32 9.93
C ASP A 273 5.50 1.65 8.80
N PRO A 274 5.57 0.98 7.64
CA PRO A 274 4.60 1.18 6.57
C PRO A 274 3.23 0.68 7.01
N CYS A 275 2.19 1.50 6.82
CA CYS A 275 0.84 1.14 7.28
C CYS A 275 0.31 -0.17 6.66
N TYR A 276 0.65 -0.45 5.40
CA TYR A 276 0.27 -1.69 4.73
C TYR A 276 1.03 -2.93 5.25
N LEU A 277 2.27 -2.78 5.71
CA LEU A 277 3.01 -3.88 6.32
C LEU A 277 2.54 -4.12 7.77
N GLY A 278 2.42 -3.02 8.53
CA GLY A 278 2.03 -3.01 9.93
C GLY A 278 0.53 -3.12 10.15
N ARG A 279 -0.22 -2.03 10.03
CA ARG A 279 -1.65 -2.00 10.41
C ARG A 279 -2.50 -2.99 9.61
N HIS A 280 -2.23 -3.12 8.32
CA HIS A 280 -2.97 -4.03 7.46
C HIS A 280 -2.54 -5.49 7.62
N ASN A 281 -1.24 -5.80 7.69
CA ASN A 281 -0.75 -7.19 7.64
C ASN A 281 -0.11 -7.70 8.94
N GLN A 282 -0.02 -6.85 9.97
CA GLN A 282 0.52 -7.15 11.30
C GLN A 282 1.98 -7.64 11.29
N ILE A 283 2.78 -7.17 10.32
CA ILE A 283 4.20 -7.49 10.19
C ILE A 283 5.03 -6.29 10.69
N TYR A 284 5.68 -6.47 11.83
CA TYR A 284 6.52 -5.45 12.48
C TYR A 284 7.94 -5.94 12.81
N GLY A 285 8.11 -7.24 13.06
CA GLY A 285 9.36 -7.86 13.50
C GLY A 285 10.43 -7.93 12.41
N PRO A 286 10.18 -8.54 11.24
CA PRO A 286 11.22 -8.84 10.25
C PRO A 286 12.09 -7.64 9.84
N PRO A 287 11.54 -6.43 9.58
CA PRO A 287 12.38 -5.27 9.29
C PRO A 287 13.35 -4.93 10.43
N ARG A 288 12.90 -5.02 11.69
CA ARG A 288 13.72 -4.75 12.88
C ARG A 288 14.76 -5.83 13.11
N GLU A 289 14.42 -7.09 12.86
CA GLU A 289 15.34 -8.22 12.94
C GLU A 289 16.51 -8.07 11.97
N ILE A 290 16.22 -7.65 10.73
CA ILE A 290 17.26 -7.35 9.73
C ILE A 290 18.16 -6.22 10.23
N LEU A 291 17.59 -5.08 10.63
CA LEU A 291 18.37 -3.91 11.05
C LEU A 291 19.26 -4.19 12.26
N LYS A 292 18.76 -4.93 13.26
CA LYS A 292 19.52 -5.31 14.46
C LYS A 292 20.62 -6.34 14.19
N ALA A 293 20.53 -7.09 13.09
CA ALA A 293 21.53 -8.09 12.73
C ALA A 293 22.76 -7.48 12.04
N ILE A 294 22.66 -6.23 11.54
CA ILE A 294 23.78 -5.54 10.90
C ILE A 294 24.76 -5.08 12.01
N PRO A 295 26.02 -5.54 12.00
CA PRO A 295 27.00 -5.08 12.98
C PRO A 295 27.18 -3.55 12.92
N GLY A 296 27.33 -2.92 14.07
CA GLY A 296 27.51 -1.47 14.18
C GLY A 296 26.21 -0.64 14.14
N VAL A 297 25.07 -1.20 13.74
CA VAL A 297 23.80 -0.45 13.69
C VAL A 297 23.20 -0.25 15.08
N GLU A 298 22.94 1.01 15.44
CA GLU A 298 22.11 1.40 16.58
C GLU A 298 20.68 1.71 16.10
N LEU A 299 19.75 0.76 16.29
CA LEU A 299 18.35 0.98 15.98
C LEU A 299 17.66 1.75 17.12
N VAL A 300 17.19 2.97 16.82
CA VAL A 300 16.39 3.78 17.74
C VAL A 300 14.99 3.97 17.19
N GLU A 301 14.00 3.46 17.91
CA GLU A 301 12.60 3.58 17.54
C GLU A 301 12.12 5.02 17.63
N MET A 302 11.33 5.45 16.64
CA MET A 302 10.57 6.69 16.77
C MET A 302 9.54 6.54 17.89
N ARG A 303 9.16 7.66 18.53
CA ARG A 303 8.04 7.69 19.49
C ARG A 303 6.76 7.08 18.89
N ARG A 304 6.48 7.38 17.62
CA ARG A 304 5.36 6.82 16.86
C ARG A 304 5.85 5.67 15.98
N ASN A 305 5.77 4.45 16.52
CA ASN A 305 6.13 3.21 15.83
C ASN A 305 4.98 2.20 15.88
N ALA A 306 5.14 1.08 15.17
CA ALA A 306 4.20 -0.03 15.06
C ALA A 306 2.77 0.44 14.74
N LEU A 307 1.77 0.04 15.53
CA LEU A 307 0.37 0.43 15.33
C LEU A 307 0.17 1.96 15.39
N ASN A 308 1.03 2.67 16.11
CA ASN A 308 0.98 4.11 16.31
C ASN A 308 1.81 4.92 15.29
N ALA A 309 2.45 4.27 14.31
CA ALA A 309 3.25 4.97 13.31
C ALA A 309 2.41 5.96 12.49
N PHE A 310 2.91 7.18 12.32
CA PHE A 310 2.23 8.18 11.49
C PHE A 310 2.27 7.75 10.02
N CYS A 311 1.18 7.91 9.28
CA CYS A 311 1.16 7.53 7.88
C CYS A 311 2.04 8.46 7.02
N CYS A 312 2.87 7.88 6.15
CA CYS A 312 3.64 8.61 5.14
C CYS A 312 2.77 9.27 4.05
N GLY A 313 1.44 9.14 4.07
CA GLY A 313 0.56 9.82 3.11
C GLY A 313 0.66 9.35 1.66
N GLY A 314 1.47 8.34 1.31
CA GLY A 314 1.60 7.86 -0.08
C GLY A 314 0.46 6.96 -0.57
N GLY A 315 -0.23 6.27 0.34
CA GLY A 315 -1.31 5.33 0.00
C GLY A 315 -2.58 6.01 -0.52
N GLY A 316 -3.55 5.21 -0.97
CA GLY A 316 -4.81 5.72 -1.54
C GLY A 316 -4.58 6.52 -2.82
N GLY A 317 -3.62 6.09 -3.64
CA GLY A 317 -3.21 6.71 -4.89
C GLY A 317 -2.41 8.00 -4.74
N ASN A 318 -2.21 8.52 -3.51
CA ASN A 318 -1.67 9.84 -3.30
C ASN A 318 -0.22 10.01 -3.76
N PHE A 319 0.56 8.91 -3.82
CA PHE A 319 1.89 8.92 -4.43
C PHE A 319 1.89 9.41 -5.90
N PHE A 320 0.81 9.14 -6.64
CA PHE A 320 0.66 9.55 -8.05
C PHE A 320 -0.29 10.73 -8.23
N THR A 321 -1.26 10.90 -7.34
CA THR A 321 -2.27 11.95 -7.46
C THR A 321 -1.93 13.22 -6.69
N ASP A 322 -1.05 13.17 -5.68
CA ASP A 322 -0.63 14.33 -4.90
C ASP A 322 -1.83 15.20 -4.45
N ILE A 323 -2.87 14.55 -3.92
CA ILE A 323 -4.10 15.17 -3.41
C ILE A 323 -3.86 15.80 -2.04
N LEU A 324 -3.00 15.21 -1.21
CA LEU A 324 -2.60 15.80 0.08
C LEU A 324 -1.69 17.03 -0.06
N GLY A 325 -1.21 17.33 -1.27
CA GLY A 325 -0.45 18.53 -1.58
C GLY A 325 1.06 18.41 -1.39
N ALA A 326 1.76 19.36 -2.02
CA ALA A 326 3.20 19.42 -2.22
C ALA A 326 3.90 20.44 -1.29
N GLY A 327 3.65 20.37 0.02
CA GLY A 327 4.54 21.04 0.98
C GLY A 327 5.92 20.36 1.04
N GLU A 328 6.94 21.05 1.55
CA GLU A 328 8.24 20.41 1.87
C GLU A 328 8.08 19.23 2.83
N ASP A 329 7.06 19.29 3.69
CA ASP A 329 6.63 18.22 4.60
C ASP A 329 5.63 17.22 3.98
N SER A 330 5.41 17.27 2.65
CA SER A 330 4.51 16.33 1.99
C SER A 330 5.06 14.92 2.19
N ALA A 331 4.29 14.11 2.89
CA ALA A 331 4.75 12.81 3.35
C ALA A 331 5.05 11.84 2.16
N GLY A 332 4.54 12.13 0.96
CA GLY A 332 4.87 11.41 -0.28
C GLY A 332 6.18 11.85 -0.96
N ARG A 333 6.81 12.95 -0.52
CA ARG A 333 8.05 13.52 -1.09
C ARG A 333 9.29 13.35 -0.22
N VAL A 334 9.12 13.07 1.08
CA VAL A 334 10.25 12.71 1.96
C VAL A 334 10.68 11.28 1.63
N ARG A 335 11.39 11.14 0.50
CA ARG A 335 12.09 9.92 0.08
C ARG A 335 13.46 9.98 0.75
N VAL A 336 13.62 9.32 1.88
CA VAL A 336 14.93 9.10 2.52
C VAL A 336 15.53 7.81 1.98
#